data_AF-A0A497EBR4-F1
#
_entry.id   AF-A0A497EBR4-F1
#
_cell.length_a   1.000
_cell.length_b   1.000
_cell.length_c   1.000
_cell.angle_alpha   90.00
_cell.angle_beta   90.00
_cell.angle_gamma   90.00
#
_symmetry.space_group_name_H-M   'P 1'
#
loop_
_entity.id
_entity.type
_entity.pdbx_description
1 polymer ?
#
loop_
_entity_poly.entity_id
_entity_poly.type
_entity_poly.pdbx_seq_one_letter_code
_entity_poly.pdbx_strand_id
1 'polypeptide(L)'
;MSKWAVVIVLVSGSLSSMVWAQGIEDIVFYDSFESGDTSGWWAPARVGRTGQKTCYESDGTVIPCAGTSQDGEFQTGVAWPEPRFVDNSDGTVTDMLTGLVWLKNACCWDLPGLSDHCGGTWTEALNAPASLADGTCGLSDGSVAGDWRLPTRFELEGLLDLEYVDPAVSDALGTGQYTEGDAFFGLHYGIYWSSTPVVDIGYVWSVDFDLGRVAYVPAQTTVQAVWPVRSRQ
;
A
#
# COMPACT_ATOMS: atom_id res chain seq x y z
N MET A 1 7.64 38.71 17.69
CA MET A 1 7.86 37.80 18.83
C MET A 1 6.60 36.97 19.02
N SER A 2 6.45 35.91 18.23
CA SER A 2 5.31 35.00 18.29
C SER A 2 5.54 34.03 19.44
N LYS A 3 4.69 34.07 20.46
CA LYS A 3 4.69 33.07 21.53
C LYS A 3 3.83 31.91 21.08
N TRP A 4 4.40 30.71 21.07
CA TRP A 4 3.64 29.47 20.89
C TRP A 4 3.21 28.96 22.26
N ALA A 5 1.95 28.53 22.36
CA ALA A 5 1.44 27.80 23.51
C ALA A 5 1.20 26.36 23.07
N VAL A 6 1.88 25.42 23.72
CA VAL A 6 1.59 23.99 23.58
C VAL A 6 0.47 23.68 24.56
N VAL A 7 -0.71 23.32 24.05
CA VAL A 7 -1.83 22.86 24.88
C VAL A 7 -1.84 21.34 24.85
N ILE A 8 -1.43 20.72 25.96
CA ILE A 8 -1.54 19.28 26.16
C ILE A 8 -2.86 19.02 26.88
N VAL A 9 -3.82 18.43 26.18
CA VAL A 9 -5.10 18.01 26.78
C VAL A 9 -4.97 16.56 27.23
N LEU A 10 -4.91 16.35 28.55
CA LEU A 10 -5.03 15.03 29.15
C LEU A 10 -6.51 14.73 29.38
N VAL A 11 -7.10 13.86 28.55
CA VAL A 11 -8.47 13.38 28.76
C VAL A 11 -8.42 12.22 29.75
N SER A 12 -8.71 12.52 31.02
CA SER A 12 -9.04 11.48 32.01
C SER A 12 -10.55 11.29 32.05
N GLY A 13 -10.99 10.03 32.04
CA GLY A 13 -12.39 9.67 31.85
C GLY A 13 -13.32 10.20 32.93
N SER A 14 -14.31 10.99 32.53
CA SER A 14 -15.75 10.79 32.83
C SER A 14 -16.55 12.02 32.38
N LEU A 15 -17.49 11.76 31.46
CA LEU A 15 -18.69 12.53 31.06
C LEU A 15 -18.81 14.00 31.51
N SER A 16 -18.86 14.93 30.54
CA SER A 16 -20.10 15.65 30.12
C SER A 16 -19.81 16.90 29.28
N SER A 17 -20.56 17.03 28.17
CA SER A 17 -20.75 18.19 27.28
C SER A 17 -19.61 18.61 26.35
N MET A 18 -19.77 18.26 25.07
CA MET A 18 -19.12 18.90 23.92
C MET A 18 -19.69 20.31 23.72
N VAL A 19 -18.82 21.31 23.67
CA VAL A 19 -19.12 22.62 23.10
C VAL A 19 -18.68 22.59 21.64
N TRP A 20 -19.63 22.69 20.72
CA TRP A 20 -19.34 22.80 19.29
C TRP A 20 -18.69 24.16 18.99
N ALA A 21 -17.47 24.16 18.47
CA ALA A 21 -16.92 25.32 17.76
C ALA A 21 -17.19 25.13 16.26
N GLN A 22 -17.94 26.06 15.66
CA GLN A 22 -18.10 26.16 14.21
C GLN A 22 -16.77 26.57 13.57
N GLY A 23 -16.34 25.85 12.52
CA GLY A 23 -15.20 26.25 11.68
C GLY A 23 -13.92 25.42 11.82
N ILE A 24 -13.99 24.19 12.35
CA ILE A 24 -12.90 23.22 12.22
C ILE A 24 -13.18 22.38 10.98
N GLU A 25 -12.56 22.74 9.86
CA GLU A 25 -12.25 21.75 8.81
C GLU A 25 -10.92 21.11 9.24
N ASP A 26 -10.90 19.79 9.30
CA ASP A 26 -9.77 18.93 9.68
C ASP A 26 -9.30 18.96 11.14
N ILE A 27 -10.03 18.20 11.96
CA ILE A 27 -9.38 17.38 12.97
C ILE A 27 -9.77 15.93 12.72
N VAL A 28 -8.94 15.22 11.96
CA VAL A 28 -9.02 13.76 11.85
C VAL A 28 -8.05 13.17 12.89
N PHE A 29 -8.61 12.66 13.99
CA PHE A 29 -7.86 11.81 14.91
C PHE A 29 -7.91 10.37 14.38
N TYR A 30 -6.88 9.92 13.67
CA TYR A 30 -6.65 8.48 13.49
C TYR A 30 -5.88 7.96 14.70
N ASP A 31 -6.58 7.72 15.81
CA ASP A 31 -6.01 6.95 16.91
C ASP A 31 -6.43 5.46 16.82
N SER A 32 -5.44 4.59 17.04
CA SER A 32 -5.54 3.15 17.29
C SER A 32 -6.16 2.21 16.23
N PHE A 33 -5.88 2.41 14.91
CA PHE A 33 -6.35 1.54 13.80
C PHE A 33 -7.78 1.03 14.07
N GLU A 34 -8.70 2.00 14.16
CA GLU A 34 -10.14 1.89 14.42
C GLU A 34 -10.57 1.09 15.67
N SER A 35 -10.62 1.78 16.82
CA SER A 35 -11.38 1.43 18.05
C SER A 35 -10.95 0.23 18.90
N GLY A 36 -9.69 -0.20 18.82
CA GLY A 36 -8.93 -0.72 19.98
C GLY A 36 -9.54 -1.83 20.84
N ASP A 37 -9.15 -3.08 20.57
CA ASP A 37 -8.62 -3.94 21.62
C ASP A 37 -7.58 -4.90 21.05
N THR A 38 -6.30 -4.50 21.07
CA THR A 38 -5.15 -5.37 20.78
C THR A 38 -4.59 -6.01 22.05
N SER A 39 -5.25 -5.85 23.20
CA SER A 39 -4.77 -6.36 24.49
C SER A 39 -5.27 -7.78 24.77
N GLY A 40 -4.97 -8.71 23.86
CA GLY A 40 -5.32 -10.12 24.04
C GLY A 40 -4.43 -11.07 23.26
N TRP A 41 -4.16 -12.24 23.83
CA TRP A 41 -3.44 -13.37 23.22
C TRP A 41 -4.16 -13.98 22.00
N TRP A 42 -5.23 -13.34 21.51
CA TRP A 42 -6.11 -13.83 20.45
C TRP A 42 -6.54 -12.73 19.46
N ALA A 43 -5.95 -11.53 19.50
CA ALA A 43 -6.30 -10.49 18.51
C ALA A 43 -6.02 -11.02 17.08
N PRO A 44 -7.07 -11.22 16.25
CA PRO A 44 -6.87 -11.75 14.90
C PRO A 44 -6.13 -10.74 14.04
N ALA A 45 -5.23 -11.23 13.17
CA ALA A 45 -4.61 -10.39 12.17
C ALA A 45 -5.69 -9.77 11.26
N ARG A 46 -5.63 -8.46 11.07
CA ARG A 46 -6.58 -7.74 10.22
C ARG A 46 -6.18 -7.86 8.76
N VAL A 47 -7.07 -8.47 7.97
CA VAL A 47 -6.92 -8.60 6.51
C VAL A 47 -7.81 -7.53 5.87
N GLY A 48 -7.27 -6.76 4.93
CA GLY A 48 -8.04 -5.78 4.17
C GLY A 48 -9.06 -6.46 3.25
N ARG A 49 -10.10 -5.73 2.87
CA ARG A 49 -10.93 -6.13 1.73
C ARG A 49 -10.06 -6.20 0.46
N THR A 50 -10.47 -7.06 -0.46
CA THR A 50 -9.82 -7.26 -1.77
C THR A 50 -10.08 -6.14 -2.77
N GLY A 51 -11.06 -5.27 -2.49
CA GLY A 51 -11.57 -4.28 -3.43
C GLY A 51 -12.72 -4.79 -4.32
N GLN A 52 -12.86 -6.12 -4.47
CA GLN A 52 -13.88 -6.72 -5.32
C GLN A 52 -15.30 -6.47 -4.80
N LYS A 53 -16.13 -5.87 -5.65
CA LYS A 53 -17.53 -5.52 -5.40
C LYS A 53 -18.46 -6.21 -6.40
N THR A 54 -17.96 -6.56 -7.58
CA THR A 54 -18.73 -7.19 -8.64
C THR A 54 -18.68 -8.72 -8.56
N CYS A 55 -19.80 -9.37 -8.90
CA CYS A 55 -19.93 -10.82 -8.95
C CYS A 55 -20.15 -11.29 -10.39
N TYR A 56 -19.68 -12.51 -10.68
CA TYR A 56 -19.58 -13.02 -12.05
C TYR A 56 -20.11 -14.46 -12.17
N GLU A 57 -20.66 -14.80 -13.33
CA GLU A 57 -20.86 -16.19 -13.75
C GLU A 57 -19.55 -16.82 -14.25
N SER A 58 -19.53 -18.14 -14.44
CA SER A 58 -18.32 -18.86 -14.89
C SER A 58 -17.78 -18.43 -16.26
N ASP A 59 -18.60 -17.74 -17.06
CA ASP A 59 -18.21 -17.20 -18.37
C ASP A 59 -17.76 -15.73 -18.32
N GLY A 60 -17.73 -15.11 -17.13
CA GLY A 60 -17.36 -13.71 -16.92
C GLY A 60 -18.52 -12.72 -17.03
N THR A 61 -19.76 -13.17 -17.20
CA THR A 61 -20.93 -12.27 -17.20
C THR A 61 -21.17 -11.68 -15.81
N VAL A 62 -21.33 -10.35 -15.72
CA VAL A 62 -21.66 -9.65 -14.46
C VAL A 62 -23.08 -9.99 -14.01
N ILE A 63 -23.24 -10.32 -12.73
CA ILE A 63 -24.52 -10.66 -12.09
C ILE A 63 -24.72 -9.94 -10.74
N PRO A 64 -25.96 -9.82 -10.25
CA PRO A 64 -26.20 -9.37 -8.88
C PRO A 64 -25.53 -10.30 -7.86
N CYS A 65 -24.86 -9.73 -6.85
CA CYS A 65 -24.12 -10.51 -5.87
C CYS A 65 -24.98 -11.28 -4.87
N ALA A 66 -26.23 -10.86 -4.62
CA ALA A 66 -27.05 -11.45 -3.57
C ALA A 66 -27.29 -12.96 -3.78
N GLY A 67 -26.84 -13.78 -2.83
CA GLY A 67 -26.98 -15.24 -2.85
C GLY A 67 -25.94 -15.99 -3.69
N THR A 68 -24.87 -15.32 -4.16
CA THR A 68 -23.81 -15.95 -4.97
C THR A 68 -22.70 -16.58 -4.13
N SER A 69 -22.58 -16.17 -2.87
CA SER A 69 -21.46 -16.46 -1.96
C SER A 69 -20.08 -16.05 -2.49
N GLN A 70 -20.03 -15.12 -3.44
CA GLN A 70 -18.79 -14.58 -3.98
C GLN A 70 -18.22 -13.46 -3.09
N ASP A 71 -16.95 -13.11 -3.29
CA ASP A 71 -16.28 -12.07 -2.51
C ASP A 71 -17.01 -10.73 -2.59
N GLY A 72 -17.48 -10.33 -3.78
CA GLY A 72 -18.28 -9.13 -3.99
C GLY A 72 -19.59 -9.06 -3.19
N GLU A 73 -20.15 -10.20 -2.77
CA GLU A 73 -21.32 -10.25 -1.89
C GLU A 73 -20.96 -9.89 -0.44
N PHE A 74 -19.87 -10.45 0.07
CA PHE A 74 -19.53 -10.33 1.49
C PHE A 74 -18.60 -9.16 1.80
N GLN A 75 -17.69 -8.83 0.88
CA GLN A 75 -16.67 -7.79 1.03
C GLN A 75 -16.00 -7.86 2.41
N THR A 76 -15.53 -9.05 2.76
CA THR A 76 -15.03 -9.35 4.12
C THR A 76 -13.66 -8.71 4.33
N GLY A 77 -13.38 -8.27 5.56
CA GLY A 77 -12.11 -7.65 5.94
C GLY A 77 -12.25 -6.18 6.31
N VAL A 78 -11.12 -5.56 6.62
CA VAL A 78 -11.05 -4.13 6.95
C VAL A 78 -11.41 -3.32 5.70
N ALA A 79 -12.42 -2.45 5.84
CA ALA A 79 -12.82 -1.53 4.78
C ALA A 79 -11.65 -0.59 4.46
N TRP A 80 -11.50 -0.23 3.18
CA TRP A 80 -10.48 0.73 2.80
C TRP A 80 -10.87 2.12 3.31
N PRO A 81 -9.91 2.90 3.82
CA PRO A 81 -10.13 4.30 4.13
C PRO A 81 -10.29 5.11 2.83
N GLU A 82 -10.98 6.24 2.94
CA GLU A 82 -11.07 7.26 1.89
C GLU A 82 -10.49 8.57 2.45
N PRO A 83 -9.34 9.06 1.94
CA PRO A 83 -8.54 8.49 0.86
C PRO A 83 -7.78 7.21 1.25
N ARG A 84 -7.54 6.32 0.27
CA ARG A 84 -6.71 5.12 0.44
C ARG A 84 -5.22 5.46 0.43
N PHE A 85 -4.82 6.33 -0.48
CA PHE A 85 -3.44 6.75 -0.66
C PHE A 85 -3.33 8.27 -0.50
N VAL A 86 -2.42 8.71 0.37
CA VAL A 86 -2.19 10.13 0.65
C VAL A 86 -0.80 10.51 0.16
N ASP A 87 -0.73 11.39 -0.84
CA ASP A 87 0.52 12.00 -1.27
C ASP A 87 1.06 12.94 -0.18
N ASN A 88 2.28 12.67 0.27
CA ASN A 88 2.96 13.48 1.29
C ASN A 88 3.63 14.73 0.69
N SER A 89 3.55 14.93 -0.63
CA SER A 89 4.19 16.04 -1.37
C SER A 89 5.72 16.09 -1.24
N ASP A 90 6.33 14.97 -0.90
CA ASP A 90 7.78 14.81 -0.69
C ASP A 90 8.37 13.64 -1.50
N GLY A 91 7.64 13.15 -2.51
CA GLY A 91 8.02 11.99 -3.30
C GLY A 91 7.57 10.65 -2.69
N THR A 92 6.83 10.69 -1.58
CA THR A 92 6.26 9.49 -0.94
C THR A 92 4.74 9.52 -0.90
N VAL A 93 4.14 8.33 -0.78
CA VAL A 93 2.69 8.13 -0.65
C VAL A 93 2.44 7.25 0.55
N THR A 94 1.58 7.71 1.45
CA THR A 94 1.13 6.93 2.60
C THR A 94 -0.07 6.07 2.23
N ASP A 95 0.05 4.77 2.40
CA ASP A 95 -1.09 3.85 2.36
C ASP A 95 -1.83 3.92 3.71
N MET A 96 -3.03 4.47 3.70
CA MET A 96 -3.83 4.69 4.90
C MET A 96 -4.43 3.39 5.48
N LEU A 97 -4.52 2.31 4.69
CA LEU A 97 -4.99 1.01 5.20
C LEU A 97 -3.91 0.33 6.04
N THR A 98 -2.65 0.39 5.61
CA THR A 98 -1.55 -0.36 6.23
C THR A 98 -0.64 0.52 7.09
N GLY A 99 -0.68 1.84 6.88
CA GLY A 99 0.27 2.79 7.44
C GLY A 99 1.67 2.71 6.81
N LEU A 100 1.85 1.96 5.73
CA LEU A 100 3.12 1.89 5.01
C LEU A 100 3.33 3.14 4.15
N VAL A 101 4.59 3.46 3.91
CA VAL A 101 5.00 4.57 3.03
C VAL A 101 5.67 3.98 1.79
N TRP A 102 5.11 4.30 0.63
CA TRP A 102 5.54 3.83 -0.67
C TRP A 102 6.27 4.94 -1.42
N LEU A 103 7.25 4.56 -2.24
CA LEU A 103 7.86 5.50 -3.18
C LEU A 103 6.81 5.90 -4.22
N LYS A 104 6.58 7.21 -4.40
CA LYS A 104 5.56 7.71 -5.34
C LYS A 104 5.88 7.34 -6.79
N ASN A 105 7.17 7.35 -7.13
CA ASN A 105 7.68 6.84 -8.39
C ASN A 105 7.83 5.31 -8.32
N ALA A 106 6.84 4.56 -8.82
CA ALA A 106 6.86 3.11 -8.81
C ALA A 106 7.92 2.49 -9.76
N CYS A 107 8.58 3.32 -10.58
CA CYS A 107 9.71 2.94 -11.43
C CYS A 107 10.81 4.01 -11.34
N CYS A 108 11.62 3.92 -10.28
CA CYS A 108 12.81 4.74 -10.19
C CYS A 108 14.01 4.17 -10.96
N TRP A 109 14.39 4.84 -12.04
CA TRP A 109 15.54 4.51 -12.88
C TRP A 109 16.89 4.82 -12.23
N ASP A 110 16.93 5.64 -11.17
CA ASP A 110 18.18 5.98 -10.47
C ASP A 110 18.66 4.86 -9.53
N LEU A 111 17.82 3.82 -9.33
CA LEU A 111 18.15 2.70 -8.47
C LEU A 111 19.24 1.80 -9.11
N PRO A 112 20.30 1.45 -8.36
CA PRO A 112 21.45 0.74 -8.90
C PRO A 112 21.11 -0.70 -9.25
N GLY A 113 21.66 -1.20 -10.37
CA GLY A 113 21.47 -2.58 -10.81
C GLY A 113 20.09 -2.86 -11.42
N LEU A 114 19.23 -1.84 -11.56
CA LEU A 114 17.98 -1.97 -12.29
C LEU A 114 18.18 -1.59 -13.76
N SER A 115 17.38 -2.23 -14.62
CA SER A 115 17.38 -2.11 -16.07
C SER A 115 15.96 -1.81 -16.56
N ASP A 116 15.66 -2.09 -17.83
CA ASP A 116 14.35 -1.83 -18.45
C ASP A 116 13.18 -2.12 -17.51
N HIS A 117 12.21 -1.20 -17.46
CA HIS A 117 11.05 -1.24 -16.57
C HIS A 117 11.38 -1.24 -15.07
N CYS A 118 12.51 -0.62 -14.69
CA CYS A 118 13.01 -0.59 -13.32
C CYS A 118 13.12 -1.99 -12.71
N GLY A 119 13.51 -2.94 -13.56
CA GLY A 119 13.60 -4.35 -13.22
C GLY A 119 15.02 -4.79 -12.97
N GLY A 120 15.20 -5.67 -11.98
CA GLY A 120 16.47 -6.34 -11.72
C GLY A 120 16.28 -7.82 -11.39
N THR A 121 17.38 -8.57 -11.32
CA THR A 121 17.40 -9.88 -10.65
C THR A 121 16.95 -9.73 -9.20
N TRP A 122 16.53 -10.82 -8.56
CA TRP A 122 16.05 -10.72 -7.17
C TRP A 122 17.13 -10.19 -6.20
N THR A 123 18.40 -10.54 -6.41
CA THR A 123 19.52 -10.02 -5.62
C THR A 123 19.68 -8.51 -5.79
N GLU A 124 19.53 -7.98 -7.00
CA GLU A 124 19.55 -6.54 -7.25
C GLU A 124 18.35 -5.87 -6.60
N ALA A 125 17.16 -6.46 -6.72
CA ALA A 125 15.92 -5.96 -6.12
C ALA A 125 15.96 -5.87 -4.58
N LEU A 126 16.67 -6.78 -3.91
CA LEU A 126 16.88 -6.70 -2.46
C LEU A 126 17.80 -5.54 -2.04
N ASN A 127 18.80 -5.24 -2.86
CA ASN A 127 19.85 -4.27 -2.52
C ASN A 127 19.52 -2.84 -2.99
N ALA A 128 18.85 -2.70 -4.13
CA ALA A 128 18.59 -1.41 -4.75
C ALA A 128 17.80 -0.45 -3.84
N PRO A 129 16.66 -0.84 -3.21
CA PRO A 129 15.93 0.04 -2.31
C PRO A 129 16.77 0.54 -1.14
N ALA A 130 17.72 -0.24 -0.63
CA ALA A 130 18.57 0.19 0.50
C ALA A 130 19.49 1.37 0.16
N SER A 131 19.69 1.69 -1.13
CA SER A 131 20.44 2.87 -1.57
C SER A 131 19.58 4.13 -1.73
N LEU A 132 18.26 4.00 -1.69
CA LEU A 132 17.31 5.09 -1.86
C LEU A 132 17.40 6.07 -0.69
N ALA A 133 17.42 7.36 -0.99
CA ALA A 133 17.53 8.43 -0.02
C ALA A 133 16.94 9.75 -0.57
N ASP A 134 16.78 10.74 0.30
CA ASP A 134 16.45 12.11 -0.04
C ASP A 134 17.29 12.64 -1.23
N GLY A 135 16.62 13.31 -2.17
CA GLY A 135 17.24 13.83 -3.39
C GLY A 135 17.35 12.84 -4.55
N THR A 136 16.94 11.58 -4.38
CA THR A 136 16.86 10.56 -5.46
C THR A 136 15.41 10.19 -5.76
N CYS A 137 15.10 9.80 -7.00
CA CYS A 137 13.76 9.33 -7.37
C CYS A 137 12.60 10.32 -7.09
N GLY A 138 12.89 11.61 -6.98
CA GLY A 138 11.91 12.64 -6.61
C GLY A 138 11.65 12.80 -5.11
N LEU A 139 12.44 12.12 -4.25
CA LEU A 139 12.33 12.23 -2.80
C LEU A 139 12.83 13.57 -2.27
N SER A 140 12.10 14.10 -1.29
CA SER A 140 12.44 15.26 -0.46
C SER A 140 11.95 15.06 0.98
N ASP A 141 11.97 13.80 1.43
CA ASP A 141 11.38 13.31 2.68
C ASP A 141 12.39 13.16 3.83
N GLY A 142 13.65 13.55 3.60
CA GLY A 142 14.74 13.40 4.57
C GLY A 142 15.17 11.95 4.82
N SER A 143 14.72 10.99 4.01
CA SER A 143 15.14 9.59 4.14
C SER A 143 16.63 9.41 3.84
N VAL A 144 17.23 8.40 4.45
CA VAL A 144 18.63 8.03 4.23
C VAL A 144 18.74 6.59 3.73
N ALA A 145 19.89 6.26 3.14
CA ALA A 145 20.18 4.90 2.70
C ALA A 145 19.98 3.91 3.87
N GLY A 146 19.18 2.87 3.62
CA GLY A 146 18.78 1.86 4.60
C GLY A 146 17.37 2.04 5.15
N ASP A 147 16.72 3.19 4.95
CA ASP A 147 15.33 3.39 5.38
C ASP A 147 14.33 2.62 4.52
N TRP A 148 14.68 2.42 3.24
CA TRP A 148 13.84 1.79 2.24
C TRP A 148 14.23 0.34 2.00
N ARG A 149 13.21 -0.50 1.74
CA ARG A 149 13.39 -1.93 1.47
C ARG A 149 12.47 -2.42 0.37
N LEU A 150 12.75 -3.63 -0.09
CA LEU A 150 11.82 -4.38 -0.93
C LEU A 150 10.62 -4.86 -0.07
N PRO A 151 9.37 -4.70 -0.54
CA PRO A 151 8.17 -5.10 0.18
C PRO A 151 8.08 -6.62 0.30
N THR A 152 7.46 -7.09 1.38
CA THR A 152 7.09 -8.50 1.51
C THR A 152 5.95 -8.85 0.57
N ARG A 153 5.71 -10.15 0.36
CA ARG A 153 4.62 -10.61 -0.52
C ARG A 153 3.27 -10.00 -0.11
N PHE A 154 2.95 -9.99 1.19
CA PHE A 154 1.66 -9.50 1.67
C PHE A 154 1.52 -7.98 1.60
N GLU A 155 2.63 -7.24 1.65
CA GLU A 155 2.58 -5.78 1.48
C GLU A 155 2.27 -5.40 0.03
N LEU A 156 2.87 -6.08 -0.94
CA LEU A 156 2.50 -5.92 -2.36
C LEU A 156 1.08 -6.40 -2.64
N GLU A 157 0.70 -7.56 -2.11
CA GLU A 157 -0.64 -8.11 -2.27
C GLU A 157 -1.71 -7.16 -1.69
N GLY A 158 -1.38 -6.41 -0.62
CA GLY A 158 -2.25 -5.41 -0.02
C GLY A 158 -2.48 -4.14 -0.84
N LEU A 159 -1.74 -3.94 -1.94
CA LEU A 159 -1.98 -2.87 -2.91
C LEU A 159 -2.98 -3.27 -4.00
N LEU A 160 -3.29 -4.56 -4.15
CA LEU A 160 -4.17 -5.03 -5.21
C LEU A 160 -5.61 -4.58 -4.99
N ASP A 161 -6.22 -4.10 -6.06
CA ASP A 161 -7.67 -3.98 -6.20
C ASP A 161 -8.18 -5.04 -7.17
N LEU A 162 -8.79 -6.10 -6.63
CA LEU A 162 -9.29 -7.24 -7.42
C LEU A 162 -10.61 -6.95 -8.15
N GLU A 163 -11.12 -5.71 -8.08
CA GLU A 163 -12.16 -5.22 -8.98
C GLU A 163 -11.60 -4.94 -10.39
N TYR A 164 -10.28 -4.72 -10.52
CA TYR A 164 -9.66 -4.22 -11.73
C TYR A 164 -8.54 -5.13 -12.27
N VAL A 165 -8.24 -4.95 -13.56
CA VAL A 165 -7.07 -5.50 -14.26
C VAL A 165 -6.49 -4.40 -15.16
N ASP A 166 -5.21 -4.48 -15.48
CA ASP A 166 -4.48 -3.56 -16.37
C ASP A 166 -4.57 -2.06 -15.99
N PRO A 167 -4.20 -1.64 -14.76
CA PRO A 167 -3.68 -2.43 -13.66
C PRO A 167 -4.72 -2.70 -12.55
N ALA A 168 -4.47 -3.75 -11.76
CA ALA A 168 -5.21 -4.12 -10.55
C ALA A 168 -4.80 -3.26 -9.34
N VAL A 169 -4.87 -1.93 -9.47
CA VAL A 169 -4.57 -0.94 -8.42
C VAL A 169 -5.69 0.09 -8.40
N SER A 170 -6.05 0.57 -7.21
CA SER A 170 -7.03 1.65 -7.06
C SER A 170 -6.44 3.04 -7.24
N ASP A 171 -7.31 4.01 -7.46
CA ASP A 171 -7.03 5.43 -7.40
C ASP A 171 -6.69 5.88 -5.95
N ALA A 172 -6.29 7.15 -5.79
CA ALA A 172 -5.92 7.71 -4.50
C ALA A 172 -7.05 7.65 -3.46
N LEU A 173 -8.30 7.73 -3.93
CA LEU A 173 -9.48 7.64 -3.07
C LEU A 173 -9.81 6.19 -2.66
N GLY A 174 -9.33 5.19 -3.39
CA GLY A 174 -9.72 3.79 -3.19
C GLY A 174 -11.11 3.47 -3.73
N THR A 175 -11.63 4.29 -4.65
CA THR A 175 -13.02 4.23 -5.15
C THR A 175 -13.10 3.89 -6.63
N GLY A 176 -12.02 4.10 -7.37
CA GLY A 176 -11.89 3.83 -8.80
C GLY A 176 -10.58 3.13 -9.14
N GLN A 177 -10.41 2.82 -10.42
CA GLN A 177 -9.16 2.24 -10.94
C GLN A 177 -8.06 3.31 -11.02
N TYR A 178 -6.82 2.90 -10.78
CA TYR A 178 -5.62 3.71 -10.94
C TYR A 178 -5.59 4.45 -12.28
N THR A 179 -5.18 5.71 -12.20
CA THR A 179 -4.78 6.51 -13.37
C THR A 179 -3.39 7.09 -13.14
N GLU A 180 -2.57 7.13 -14.20
CA GLU A 180 -1.20 7.63 -14.15
C GLU A 180 -1.12 9.04 -13.54
N GLY A 181 -0.34 9.18 -12.48
CA GLY A 181 -0.08 10.45 -11.81
C GLY A 181 -1.10 10.84 -10.72
N ASP A 182 -2.08 9.99 -10.42
CA ASP A 182 -3.05 10.22 -9.33
C ASP A 182 -2.40 9.99 -7.95
N ALA A 183 -2.39 8.74 -7.45
CA ALA A 183 -1.62 8.39 -6.25
C ALA A 183 -0.13 8.21 -6.59
N PHE A 184 0.15 7.42 -7.63
CA PHE A 184 1.48 6.99 -8.05
C PHE A 184 1.74 7.37 -9.50
N PHE A 185 3.00 7.29 -9.92
CA PHE A 185 3.39 7.37 -11.33
C PHE A 185 4.51 6.39 -11.63
N GLY A 186 4.71 6.11 -12.93
CA GLY A 186 5.69 5.12 -13.38
C GLY A 186 5.31 3.70 -12.99
N LEU A 187 4.02 3.42 -12.79
CA LEU A 187 3.56 2.07 -12.48
C LEU A 187 3.80 1.14 -13.66
N HIS A 188 4.47 0.03 -13.43
CA HIS A 188 4.68 -1.02 -14.43
C HIS A 188 3.48 -1.98 -14.41
N TYR A 189 2.80 -2.15 -15.54
CA TYR A 189 1.66 -3.07 -15.66
C TYR A 189 2.19 -4.49 -15.87
N GLY A 190 2.73 -5.04 -14.80
CA GLY A 190 3.38 -6.33 -14.82
C GLY A 190 3.76 -6.77 -13.41
N ILE A 191 4.82 -7.56 -13.31
CA ILE A 191 5.13 -8.27 -12.09
C ILE A 191 6.23 -7.56 -11.29
N TYR A 192 6.04 -7.47 -9.98
CA TYR A 192 6.97 -6.87 -9.02
C TYR A 192 7.55 -7.92 -8.08
N TRP A 193 8.84 -7.80 -7.78
CA TRP A 193 9.49 -8.67 -6.80
C TRP A 193 9.01 -8.38 -5.37
N SER A 194 8.81 -9.45 -4.59
CA SER A 194 8.78 -9.35 -3.14
C SER A 194 10.12 -9.75 -2.52
N SER A 195 10.32 -9.39 -1.25
CA SER A 195 11.44 -9.85 -0.41
C SER A 195 11.20 -11.25 0.19
N THR A 196 10.10 -11.92 -0.17
CA THR A 196 9.70 -13.21 0.42
C THR A 196 10.16 -14.37 -0.46
N PRO A 197 11.19 -15.14 -0.06
CA PRO A 197 11.62 -16.31 -0.82
C PRO A 197 10.63 -17.48 -0.68
N VAL A 198 10.61 -18.36 -1.68
CA VAL A 198 10.02 -19.69 -1.54
C VAL A 198 11.08 -20.61 -0.95
N VAL A 199 10.72 -21.36 0.09
CA VAL A 199 11.63 -22.23 0.82
C VAL A 199 12.27 -23.28 -0.11
N ASP A 200 13.60 -23.37 -0.05
CA ASP A 200 14.46 -24.43 -0.60
C ASP A 200 14.32 -24.78 -2.09
N ILE A 201 13.76 -23.90 -2.93
CA ILE A 201 13.62 -24.17 -4.38
C ILE A 201 14.27 -23.13 -5.30
N GLY A 202 14.79 -22.01 -4.77
CA GLY A 202 15.39 -20.95 -5.60
C GLY A 202 14.37 -20.10 -6.37
N TYR A 203 13.13 -20.07 -5.90
CA TYR A 203 12.05 -19.21 -6.41
C TYR A 203 11.70 -18.15 -5.38
N VAL A 204 11.09 -17.07 -5.83
CA VAL A 204 10.68 -15.94 -5.00
C VAL A 204 9.26 -15.55 -5.38
N TRP A 205 8.46 -15.17 -4.38
CA TRP A 205 7.13 -14.65 -4.59
C TRP A 205 7.16 -13.27 -5.26
N SER A 206 6.24 -13.07 -6.19
CA SER A 206 6.08 -11.82 -6.94
C SER A 206 4.60 -11.52 -7.12
N VAL A 207 4.25 -10.25 -7.28
CA VAL A 207 2.85 -9.82 -7.45
C VAL A 207 2.66 -9.22 -8.83
N ASP A 208 1.67 -9.73 -9.55
CA ASP A 208 1.29 -9.37 -10.91
C ASP A 208 0.18 -8.32 -10.84
N PHE A 209 0.53 -7.07 -11.12
CA PHE A 209 -0.40 -5.94 -11.11
C PHE A 209 -1.18 -5.82 -12.42
N ASP A 210 -0.85 -6.57 -13.46
CA ASP A 210 -1.65 -6.65 -14.68
C ASP A 210 -2.94 -7.44 -14.38
N LEU A 211 -2.77 -8.64 -13.81
CA LEU A 211 -3.85 -9.60 -13.59
C LEU A 211 -4.37 -9.69 -12.14
N GLY A 212 -3.81 -8.93 -11.21
CA GLY A 212 -4.21 -8.96 -9.80
C GLY A 212 -3.94 -10.30 -9.11
N ARG A 213 -2.77 -10.91 -9.34
CA ARG A 213 -2.46 -12.25 -8.80
C ARG A 213 -1.05 -12.35 -8.21
N VAL A 214 -0.87 -13.37 -7.37
CA VAL A 214 0.43 -13.72 -6.82
C VAL A 214 1.06 -14.87 -7.63
N ALA A 215 2.33 -14.73 -7.98
CA ALA A 215 3.12 -15.74 -8.67
C ALA A 215 4.42 -16.04 -7.90
N TYR A 216 5.16 -17.05 -8.33
CA TYR A 216 6.52 -17.29 -7.90
C TYR A 216 7.37 -17.73 -9.10
N VAL A 217 8.58 -17.18 -9.22
CA VAL A 217 9.44 -17.37 -10.39
C VAL A 217 10.90 -17.58 -9.98
N PRO A 218 11.76 -18.18 -10.84
CA PRO A 218 13.15 -18.44 -10.48
C PRO A 218 13.93 -17.14 -10.21
N ALA A 219 14.61 -17.07 -9.07
CA ALA A 219 15.26 -15.85 -8.61
C ALA A 219 16.46 -15.41 -9.47
N GLN A 220 17.17 -16.36 -10.08
CA GLN A 220 18.45 -16.12 -10.77
C GLN A 220 18.30 -15.75 -12.24
N THR A 221 17.18 -16.09 -12.87
CA THR A 221 17.00 -15.97 -14.33
C THR A 221 15.86 -15.03 -14.71
N THR A 222 15.19 -14.45 -13.72
CA THR A 222 14.03 -13.58 -13.95
C THR A 222 14.38 -12.16 -13.51
N VAL A 223 13.90 -11.20 -14.29
CA VAL A 223 13.94 -9.77 -13.98
C VAL A 223 12.50 -9.34 -13.73
N GLN A 224 12.27 -8.65 -12.62
CA GLN A 224 10.95 -8.10 -12.24
C GLN A 224 11.13 -6.69 -11.69
N ALA A 225 10.07 -5.89 -11.75
CA ALA A 225 10.06 -4.52 -11.27
C ALA A 225 10.26 -4.43 -9.75
N VAL A 226 10.75 -3.29 -9.28
CA VAL A 226 11.06 -3.02 -7.87
C VAL A 226 10.29 -1.80 -7.40
N TRP A 227 9.48 -1.97 -6.35
CA TRP A 227 8.74 -0.88 -5.74
C TRP A 227 9.13 -0.73 -4.26
N PRO A 228 9.95 0.27 -3.91
CA PRO A 228 10.40 0.47 -2.53
C PRO A 228 9.26 0.81 -1.56
N VAL A 229 9.35 0.26 -0.36
CA VAL A 229 8.46 0.56 0.78
C VAL A 229 9.26 0.80 2.05
N ARG A 230 8.71 1.57 2.98
CA ARG A 230 9.20 1.70 4.35
C ARG A 230 8.05 1.80 5.36
N SER A 231 8.39 1.57 6.63
CA SER A 231 7.45 1.81 7.74
C SER A 231 7.30 3.31 7.98
N ARG A 232 6.14 3.73 8.50
CA ARG A 232 5.95 5.11 8.98
C ARG A 232 6.88 5.41 10.16
N GLN A 233 7.61 6.52 10.07
CA GLN A 233 8.45 7.05 11.16
C GLN A 233 7.63 7.91 12.13
#